data_AF-A0A7Y4ULC3-F1
#
_entry.id   AF-A0A7Y4ULC3-F1
#
_cell.length_a   1.000
_cell.length_b   1.000
_cell.length_c   1.000
_cell.angle_alpha   90.00
_cell.angle_beta   90.00
_cell.angle_gamma   90.00
#
_symmetry.space_group_name_H-M   'P 1'
#
loop_
_entity.id
_entity.type
_entity.pdbx_description
1 polymer ?
#
loop_
_entity_poly.entity_id
_entity_poly.type
_entity_poly.pdbx_seq_one_letter_code
_entity_poly.pdbx_strand_id
1 'polypeptide(L)' 'MALVIYLLYYLTAIVALFFHFTGALERWGMEWVILVLAVTVFPVVLYL' A
#
# COMPACT_ATOMS: atom_id res chain seq x y z
N MET A 1 10.68 -18.05 2.67
CA MET A 1 11.14 -16.71 2.23
C MET A 1 9.99 -15.86 1.68
N ALA A 2 9.28 -16.31 0.63
CA ALA A 2 8.21 -15.53 -0.02
C ALA A 2 7.05 -15.12 0.90
N LEU A 3 6.62 -16.00 1.82
CA LEU A 3 5.55 -15.70 2.79
C LEU A 3 5.84 -14.44 3.63
N VAL A 4 7.08 -14.29 4.10
CA VAL A 4 7.49 -13.15 4.93
C VAL A 4 7.41 -11.84 4.14
N ILE A 5 7.79 -11.87 2.87
CA ILE A 5 7.73 -10.70 1.98
C ILE A 5 6.27 -10.30 1.72
N TYR A 6 5.38 -11.27 1.46
CA TYR A 6 3.95 -10.98 1.29
C TYR A 6 3.30 -10.44 2.56
N LEU A 7 3.65 -10.99 3.72
CA LEU A 7 3.17 -10.48 5.01
C LEU A 7 3.59 -9.03 5.23
N LEU A 8 4.87 -8.71 5.00
CA LEU A 8 5.37 -7.35 5.12
C LEU A 8 4.65 -6.41 4.15
N TYR A 9 4.48 -6.82 2.90
CA TYR A 9 3.77 -6.04 1.90
C TYR A 9 2.33 -5.73 2.32
N TYR A 10 1.58 -6.74 2.76
CA TYR A 10 0.20 -6.54 3.20
C TYR A 10 0.10 -5.67 4.45
N LEU A 11 0.99 -5.86 5.43
CA LEU A 11 1.04 -5.00 6.62
C LEU A 11 1.33 -3.54 6.23
N THR A 12 2.30 -3.30 5.35
CA THR A 12 2.59 -1.97 4.83
C THR A 12 1.37 -1.37 4.11
N ALA A 13 0.68 -2.14 3.26
CA ALA A 13 -0.51 -1.68 2.56
C ALA A 13 -1.64 -1.30 3.52
N ILE A 14 -1.90 -2.11 4.55
CA ILE A 14 -2.92 -1.85 5.57
C ILE A 14 -2.59 -0.56 6.33
N VAL A 15 -1.35 -0.38 6.76
CA VAL A 15 -0.90 0.82 7.48
C VAL A 15 -1.02 2.07 6.60
N ALA A 16 -0.62 1.98 5.33
CA ALA A 16 -0.75 3.07 4.38
C ALA A 16 -2.21 3.47 4.16
N LEU A 17 -3.12 2.49 3.99
CA LEU A 17 -4.56 2.75 3.87
C LEU A 17 -5.13 3.39 5.13
N PHE A 18 -4.74 2.93 6.32
CA PHE A 18 -5.12 3.55 7.57
C PHE A 18 -4.68 5.02 7.63
N PHE A 19 -3.44 5.32 7.26
CA PHE A 19 -2.94 6.70 7.24
C PHE A 19 -3.55 7.57 6.13
N HIS A 20 -3.96 6.96 5.02
CA HIS A 20 -4.70 7.66 3.98
C HIS A 20 -6.07 8.10 4.49
N PHE A 21 -6.87 7.17 5.04
CA PHE A 21 -8.22 7.49 5.52
C PHE A 21 -8.24 8.40 6.74
N THR A 22 -7.16 8.45 7.52
CA THR A 22 -7.02 9.40 8.64
C THR A 22 -6.46 10.77 8.22
N GLY A 23 -6.14 10.98 6.93
CA GLY A 23 -5.53 12.20 6.41
C GLY A 23 -4.10 12.44 6.91
N ALA A 24 -3.45 11.43 7.52
CA ALA A 24 -2.06 11.53 7.95
C ALA A 24 -1.11 11.62 6.75
N LEU A 25 -1.34 10.83 5.70
CA LEU A 25 -0.52 10.90 4.48
C LEU A 25 -0.59 12.26 3.79
N GLU A 26 -1.78 12.86 3.70
CA GLU A 26 -1.95 14.20 3.12
C GLU A 26 -1.17 15.25 3.91
N ARG A 27 -1.30 15.24 5.25
CA ARG A 27 -0.57 16.16 6.13
C ARG A 27 0.95 16.01 6.06
N TRP A 28 1.44 14.81 5.73
CA TRP A 28 2.87 14.55 5.54
C TRP A 28 3.34 14.79 4.09
N GLY A 29 2.44 15.11 3.16
CA GLY A 29 2.78 15.21 1.74
C GLY A 29 3.15 13.85 1.11
N MET A 30 2.63 12.75 1.67
CA MET A 30 2.98 11.37 1.34
C MET A 30 1.85 10.60 0.62
N GLU A 31 0.87 11.28 0.04
CA GLU A 31 -0.23 10.60 -0.68
C GLU A 31 0.27 9.75 -1.86
N TRP A 32 1.43 10.09 -2.42
CA TRP A 32 2.09 9.32 -3.48
C TRP A 32 2.35 7.86 -3.09
N VAL A 33 2.45 7.53 -1.80
CA VAL A 33 2.61 6.15 -1.31
C VAL A 33 1.45 5.26 -1.75
N ILE A 34 0.22 5.79 -1.77
CA ILE A 34 -0.96 5.05 -2.23
C ILE A 34 -0.88 4.75 -3.72
N LEU A 35 -0.38 5.70 -4.53
CA LEU A 35 -0.19 5.48 -5.97
C LEU A 35 0.84 4.38 -6.24
N VAL A 36 1.97 4.39 -5.51
CA VAL A 36 3.00 3.35 -5.65
C VAL A 36 2.45 1.97 -5.28
N LEU A 37 1.77 1.86 -4.14
CA LEU A 37 1.14 0.61 -3.72
C LEU A 37 0.07 0.14 -4.71
N ALA A 38 -0.72 1.06 -5.25
CA ALA A 38 -1.73 0.73 -6.25
C ALA A 38 -1.09 0.14 -7.51
N VAL A 39 -0.04 0.76 -8.05
CA VAL A 39 0.67 0.27 -9.24
C VAL A 39 1.30 -1.11 -9.02
N THR A 40 1.71 -1.45 -7.80
CA THR A 40 2.27 -2.79 -7.52
C THR A 40 1.19 -3.86 -7.32
N VAL A 41 -0.01 -3.50 -6.83
CA VAL A 41 -1.15 -4.43 -6.71
C VAL A 41 -1.91 -4.61 -8.02
N PHE A 42 -2.15 -3.53 -8.76
CA PHE A 42 -3.07 -3.53 -9.90
C PHE A 42 -2.78 -4.59 -10.97
N PRO A 43 -1.52 -4.76 -11.43
CA PRO A 43 -1.20 -5.80 -12.40
C PRO A 43 -1.59 -7.18 -11.91
N VAL A 44 -1.38 -7.48 -10.63
CA VAL A 44 -1.76 -8.77 -10.05
C VAL A 44 -3.28 -8.94 -10.09
N VAL A 45 -4.05 -7.91 -9.77
CA VAL A 45 -5.53 -7.95 -9.82
C VAL A 45 -6.06 -8.14 -11.24
N LEU A 46 -5.38 -7.61 -12.26
CA LEU A 46 -5.78 -7.81 -13.65
C LEU A 46 -5.59 -9.25 -14.16
N TYR A 47 -4.71 -10.03 -13.51
CA TYR A 47 -4.40 -11.41 -13.90
C TYR A 47 -4.88 -12.47 -12.89
N LEU A 48 -5.62 -12.06 -11.85
CA LEU A 48 -6.36 -12.94 -10.94
C LEU A 48 -7.72 -13.31 -11.53
#